data_AF-A0A972GTI6-F1
#
_entry.id   AF-A0A972GTI6-F1
#
_cell.length_a   1.000
_cell.length_b   1.000
_cell.length_c   1.000
_cell.angle_alpha   90.00
_cell.angle_beta   90.00
_cell.angle_gamma   90.00
#
_symmetry.space_group_name_H-M   'P 1'
#
loop_
_entity.id
_entity.type
_entity.pdbx_description
1 polymer ?
#
loop_
_entity_poly.entity_id
_entity_poly.type
_entity_poly.pdbx_seq_one_letter_code
_entity_poly.pdbx_strand_id
1 'polypeptide(L)'
;MSSHQHTSDAGKRHKLEGPRNHYVSYIVSIVLTMLAFAAVLYGGLDHSFLIIFLVGLGLVQAVFQLAFWMHMKDKGHLLPIVGLLFGFFIALTGVVMAVYWVWW
;
A
#
# COMPACT_ATOMS: atom_id res chain seq x y z
N MET A 1 -56.47 17.83 3.54
CA MET A 1 -55.80 16.54 3.78
C MET A 1 -54.92 16.21 2.60
N SER A 2 -53.60 16.33 2.74
CA SER A 2 -52.58 15.71 1.87
C SER A 2 -51.24 15.85 2.57
N SER A 3 -50.91 14.87 3.39
CA SER A 3 -49.65 14.80 4.13
C SER A 3 -48.56 14.39 3.14
N HIS A 4 -47.66 15.31 2.80
CA HIS A 4 -46.42 14.97 2.08
C HIS A 4 -45.51 14.19 3.02
N GLN A 5 -45.59 12.87 2.89
CA GLN A 5 -44.74 11.92 3.59
C GLN A 5 -43.37 11.94 2.94
N HIS A 6 -42.45 12.72 3.50
CA HIS A 6 -41.03 12.64 3.20
C HIS A 6 -40.55 11.29 3.71
N THR A 7 -40.53 10.29 2.83
CA THR A 7 -39.86 9.02 3.09
C THR A 7 -38.36 9.32 3.14
N SER A 8 -37.87 9.65 4.33
CA SER A 8 -36.45 9.64 4.64
C SER A 8 -35.95 8.25 4.29
N ASP A 9 -35.19 8.17 3.21
CA ASP A 9 -34.53 6.96 2.70
C ASP A 9 -33.58 6.43 3.78
N ALA A 10 -34.12 5.63 4.70
CA ALA A 10 -33.42 4.92 5.76
C ALA A 10 -32.72 3.67 5.18
N GLY A 11 -32.08 3.82 4.03
CA GLY A 11 -31.65 2.71 3.17
C GLY A 11 -30.17 2.66 2.82
N LYS A 12 -29.35 3.63 3.25
CA LYS A 12 -27.89 3.53 3.10
C LYS A 12 -27.23 3.50 4.46
N ARG A 13 -27.25 2.31 5.06
CA ARG A 13 -26.19 1.91 6.00
C ARG A 13 -24.87 2.10 5.26
N HIS A 14 -24.22 3.25 5.49
CA HIS A 14 -22.80 3.40 5.26
C HIS A 14 -22.18 2.23 5.99
N LYS A 15 -21.76 1.23 5.22
CA LYS A 15 -21.07 0.07 5.75
C LYS A 15 -19.72 0.62 6.16
N LEU A 16 -19.67 1.17 7.37
CA LEU A 16 -18.45 1.52 8.07
C LEU A 16 -17.57 0.28 7.95
N GLU A 17 -16.63 0.33 7.03
CA GLU A 17 -15.70 -0.75 6.78
C GLU A 17 -14.93 -0.92 8.09
N GLY A 18 -15.34 -1.93 8.86
CA GLY A 18 -14.96 -2.01 10.26
C GLY A 18 -13.44 -2.11 10.42
N PRO A 19 -12.90 -1.64 11.57
CA PRO A 19 -11.47 -1.65 11.92
C PRO A 19 -10.79 -3.03 11.81
N ARG A 20 -11.58 -4.10 11.64
CA ARG A 20 -11.13 -5.47 11.39
C ARG A 20 -10.24 -5.62 10.14
N ASN A 21 -10.42 -4.81 9.11
CA ASN A 21 -9.59 -4.92 7.89
C ASN A 21 -8.14 -4.45 8.11
N HIS A 22 -7.92 -3.58 9.11
CA HIS A 22 -6.59 -3.07 9.45
C HIS A 22 -5.71 -4.14 10.13
N TYR A 23 -6.30 -4.94 11.04
CA TYR A 23 -5.58 -6.03 11.71
C TYR A 23 -5.06 -7.10 10.75
N VAL A 24 -5.80 -7.42 9.69
CA VAL A 24 -5.36 -8.39 8.68
C VAL A 24 -4.14 -7.86 7.92
N SER A 25 -4.17 -6.60 7.50
CA SER A 25 -3.02 -5.98 6.81
C SER A 25 -1.76 -5.92 7.68
N TYR A 26 -1.93 -5.66 8.97
CA TYR A 26 -0.84 -5.63 9.95
C TYR A 26 -0.18 -7.00 10.11
N ILE A 27 -0.99 -8.05 10.29
CA ILE A 27 -0.50 -9.43 10.41
C ILE A 27 0.21 -9.87 9.12
N VAL A 28 -0.37 -9.56 7.95
CA VAL A 28 0.26 -9.90 6.67
C VAL A 28 1.61 -9.21 6.52
N SER A 29 1.74 -7.92 6.86
CA SER A 29 3.03 -7.23 6.80
C SER A 29 4.08 -7.88 7.71
N ILE A 30 3.71 -8.21 8.95
CA ILE A 30 4.62 -8.89 9.91
C ILE A 30 5.09 -10.23 9.38
N VAL A 31 4.20 -11.08 8.88
CA VAL A 31 4.58 -12.40 8.34
C VAL A 31 5.56 -12.22 7.18
N LEU A 32 5.29 -11.25 6.33
CA LEU A 32 6.03 -11.02 5.10
C LEU A 32 7.41 -10.37 5.39
N THR A 33 7.56 -9.61 6.49
CA THR A 33 8.87 -9.16 6.97
C THR A 33 9.63 -10.27 7.69
N MET A 34 8.97 -11.07 8.52
CA MET A 34 9.56 -12.25 9.16
C MET A 34 10.13 -13.22 8.12
N LEU A 35 9.46 -13.40 6.98
CA LEU A 35 9.95 -14.21 5.88
C LEU A 35 11.24 -13.64 5.26
N ALA A 36 11.35 -12.31 5.12
CA ALA A 36 12.58 -11.67 4.68
C ALA A 36 13.74 -11.90 5.66
N PHE A 37 13.49 -11.75 6.97
CA PHE A 37 14.51 -12.03 8.00
C PHE A 37 14.89 -13.51 8.03
N ALA A 38 13.94 -14.42 7.90
CA ALA A 38 14.20 -15.86 7.85
C ALA A 38 15.08 -16.23 6.64
N ALA A 39 14.84 -15.61 5.48
CA ALA A 39 15.65 -15.82 4.28
C ALA A 39 17.10 -15.35 4.46
N VAL A 40 17.33 -14.26 5.19
CA VAL A 40 18.69 -13.79 5.53
C VAL A 40 19.37 -14.71 6.55
N LEU A 41 18.63 -15.13 7.59
CA LEU A 41 19.17 -15.97 8.67
C LEU A 41 19.49 -17.40 8.20
N TYR A 42 18.78 -17.93 7.21
CA TYR A 42 19.06 -19.24 6.63
C TYR A 42 20.49 -19.31 6.05
N GLY A 43 21.00 -18.19 5.52
CA GLY A 43 22.41 -18.04 5.10
C GLY A 43 22.88 -18.93 3.95
N GLY A 44 22.05 -19.88 3.48
CA GLY A 44 22.40 -20.84 2.42
C GLY A 44 22.16 -20.35 0.99
N LEU A 45 21.83 -19.07 0.80
CA LEU A 45 21.56 -18.47 -0.51
C LEU A 45 22.74 -17.63 -0.98
N ASP A 46 22.98 -17.60 -2.29
CA ASP A 46 23.96 -16.71 -2.90
C ASP A 46 23.67 -15.25 -2.55
N HIS A 47 24.72 -14.46 -2.28
CA HIS A 47 24.58 -13.07 -1.84
C HIS A 47 23.84 -12.21 -2.88
N SER A 48 24.08 -12.44 -4.17
CA SER A 48 23.42 -11.69 -5.25
C SER A 48 21.94 -12.05 -5.35
N PHE A 49 21.62 -13.34 -5.21
CA PHE A 49 20.23 -13.82 -5.18
C PHE A 49 19.48 -13.27 -3.96
N LEU A 50 20.12 -13.26 -2.79
CA LEU A 50 19.55 -12.75 -1.55
C LEU A 50 19.17 -11.28 -1.68
N ILE A 51 20.06 -10.43 -2.23
CA ILE A 51 19.77 -9.01 -2.43
C ILE A 51 18.55 -8.82 -3.34
N ILE A 52 18.52 -9.48 -4.51
CA ILE A 52 17.40 -9.35 -5.46
C ILE A 52 16.09 -9.81 -4.82
N PHE A 53 16.12 -10.93 -4.09
CA PHE A 53 14.97 -11.47 -3.39
C PHE A 53 14.44 -10.51 -2.30
N LEU A 54 15.34 -9.92 -1.51
CA LEU A 54 14.98 -8.95 -0.47
C LEU A 54 14.39 -7.67 -1.05
N VAL A 55 14.98 -7.14 -2.11
CA VAL A 55 14.46 -5.94 -2.80
C VAL A 55 13.08 -6.22 -3.39
N GLY A 56 12.87 -7.40 -3.99
CA GLY A 56 11.56 -7.84 -4.47
C GLY A 56 10.52 -7.93 -3.36
N LEU A 57 10.86 -8.55 -2.22
CA LEU A 57 10.01 -8.60 -1.03
C LEU A 57 9.68 -7.20 -0.48
N GLY A 58 10.67 -6.30 -0.45
CA GLY A 58 10.49 -4.91 -0.03
C GLY A 58 9.54 -4.14 -0.95
N LEU A 59 9.59 -4.39 -2.26
CA LEU A 59 8.66 -3.79 -3.21
C LEU A 59 7.22 -4.30 -2.99
N VAL A 60 7.05 -5.61 -2.79
CA VAL A 60 5.74 -6.21 -2.47
C VAL A 60 5.20 -5.63 -1.17
N GLN A 61 6.05 -5.47 -0.14
CA GLN A 61 5.68 -4.80 1.12
C GLN A 61 5.20 -3.37 0.87
N ALA A 62 5.94 -2.56 0.11
CA ALA A 62 5.56 -1.18 -0.18
C ALA A 62 4.17 -1.12 -0.85
N VAL A 63 3.92 -1.97 -1.85
CA VAL A 63 2.61 -2.07 -2.51
C VAL A 63 1.52 -2.53 -1.56
N PHE A 64 1.78 -3.54 -0.71
CA PHE A 64 0.81 -4.03 0.29
C PHE A 64 0.44 -2.93 1.28
N GLN A 65 1.43 -2.20 1.79
CA GLN A 65 1.21 -1.07 2.69
C GLN A 65 0.34 -0.02 2.01
N LEU A 66 0.65 0.34 0.77
CA LEU A 66 -0.12 1.31 -0.01
C LEU A 66 -1.57 0.83 -0.28
N ALA A 67 -1.75 -0.43 -0.68
CA ALA A 67 -3.05 -1.00 -1.04
C ALA A 67 -4.01 -1.10 0.17
N PHE A 68 -3.50 -1.48 1.35
CA PHE A 68 -4.33 -1.64 2.54
C PHE A 68 -4.47 -0.35 3.35
N TRP A 69 -3.43 0.49 3.41
CA TRP A 69 -3.49 1.79 4.09
C TRP A 69 -4.45 2.74 3.38
N MET A 70 -4.52 2.67 2.04
CA MET A 70 -5.34 3.57 1.24
C MET A 70 -6.75 3.04 0.91
N HIS A 71 -7.24 2.01 1.63
CA HIS A 71 -8.60 1.44 1.54
C HIS A 71 -9.25 1.58 0.14
N MET A 72 -8.57 1.07 -0.90
CA MET A 72 -8.99 1.23 -2.31
C MET A 72 -10.32 0.56 -2.67
N LYS A 73 -11.08 0.11 -1.68
CA LYS A 73 -12.38 -0.51 -1.85
C LYS A 73 -13.53 0.49 -1.78
N ASP A 74 -13.31 1.70 -1.28
CA ASP A 74 -14.33 2.73 -1.30
C ASP A 74 -14.35 3.49 -2.65
N LYS A 75 -15.52 3.97 -3.07
CA LYS A 75 -15.68 4.61 -4.39
C LYS A 75 -15.16 6.05 -4.33
N GLY A 76 -14.12 6.39 -5.10
CA GLY A 76 -13.60 7.78 -5.23
C GLY A 76 -12.08 7.99 -5.15
N HIS A 77 -11.25 6.94 -5.06
CA HIS A 77 -9.84 7.03 -4.67
C HIS A 77 -8.85 7.36 -5.80
N LEU A 78 -9.34 7.91 -6.92
CA LEU A 78 -8.49 8.27 -8.06
C LEU A 78 -7.47 9.37 -7.70
N LEU A 79 -7.88 10.41 -6.98
CA LEU A 79 -6.98 11.49 -6.55
C LEU A 79 -5.80 10.98 -5.70
N PRO A 80 -6.04 10.17 -4.65
CA PRO A 80 -4.97 9.55 -3.87
C PRO A 80 -4.02 8.67 -4.71
N ILE A 81 -4.56 7.82 -5.60
CA ILE A 81 -3.77 6.96 -6.49
C ILE A 81 -2.88 7.79 -7.41
N VAL A 82 -3.46 8.81 -8.06
CA VAL A 82 -2.75 9.70 -8.98
C VAL A 82 -1.69 10.50 -8.25
N GLY A 83 -1.98 11.03 -7.06
CA GLY A 83 -1.01 11.71 -6.22
C GLY A 83 0.17 10.83 -5.82
N LEU A 84 -0.08 9.54 -5.57
CA LEU A 84 0.96 8.59 -5.19
C LEU A 84 1.84 8.18 -6.37
N LEU A 85 1.23 7.91 -7.53
CA LEU A 85 1.96 7.67 -8.78
C LEU A 85 2.79 8.88 -9.19
N PHE A 86 2.23 10.09 -9.07
CA PHE A 86 2.92 11.33 -9.39
C PHE A 86 4.06 11.60 -8.41
N GLY A 87 3.83 11.42 -7.10
CA GLY A 87 4.87 11.52 -6.08
C GLY A 87 6.00 10.51 -6.30
N PHE A 88 5.66 9.27 -6.63
CA PHE A 88 6.65 8.24 -6.97
C PHE A 88 7.46 8.60 -8.22
N PHE A 89 6.80 9.14 -9.25
CA PHE A 89 7.45 9.60 -10.47
C PHE A 89 8.43 10.76 -10.20
N ILE A 90 8.01 11.76 -9.42
CA ILE A 90 8.89 12.87 -9.00
C ILE A 90 10.06 12.36 -8.17
N ALA A 91 9.80 11.49 -7.20
CA ALA A 91 10.84 10.93 -6.33
C ALA A 91 11.88 10.16 -7.14
N LEU A 92 11.45 9.29 -8.07
CA LEU A 92 12.35 8.59 -8.99
C LEU A 92 13.16 9.56 -9.84
N THR A 93 12.50 10.57 -10.42
CA THR A 93 13.17 11.59 -11.25
C THR A 93 14.21 12.36 -10.43
N GLY A 94 13.90 12.71 -9.18
CA GLY A 94 14.83 13.37 -8.26
C GLY A 94 16.02 12.49 -7.89
N VAL A 95 15.81 11.20 -7.63
CA VAL A 95 16.91 10.24 -7.36
C VAL A 95 17.81 10.10 -8.60
N VAL A 96 17.23 9.94 -9.78
CA VAL A 96 17.98 9.87 -11.04
C VAL A 96 18.79 11.16 -11.25
N MET A 97 18.16 12.32 -11.07
CA MET A 97 18.85 13.60 -11.14
C MET A 97 20.03 13.68 -10.15
N ALA A 98 19.83 13.30 -8.89
CA ALA A 98 20.89 13.34 -7.87
C ALA A 98 22.06 12.40 -8.20
N VAL A 99 21.78 11.17 -8.63
CA VAL A 99 22.82 10.18 -8.95
C VAL A 99 23.62 10.56 -10.19
N TYR A 100 22.94 11.00 -11.26
CA TYR A 100 23.59 11.25 -12.55
C TYR A 100 24.09 12.69 -12.73
N TRP A 101 23.55 13.67 -12.00
CA TRP A 101 23.84 15.08 -12.23
C TRP A 101 24.62 15.75 -11.08
N VAL A 102 24.43 15.33 -9.82
CA VAL A 102 25.14 15.92 -8.68
C VAL A 102 26.43 15.17 -8.35
N TRP A 103 26.49 13.87 -8.64
CA TRP A 103 27.65 13.02 -8.33
C TRP A 103 28.72 12.99 -9.45
N TRP A 104 28.62 13.90 -10.41
CA TRP A 104 29.68 14.21 -11.38
C TRP A 104 30.14 15.64 -11.16
#